data_AF-A0A5C3Q1D8-F1
#
_entry.id   AF-A0A5C3Q1D8-F1
#
_cell.length_a   1.000
_cell.length_b   1.000
_cell.length_c   1.000
_cell.angle_alpha   90.00
_cell.angle_beta   90.00
_cell.angle_gamma   90.00
#
_symmetry.space_group_name_H-M   'P 1'
#
loop_
_entity.id
_entity.type
_entity.pdbx_description
1 polymer ?
#
loop_
_entity_poly.entity_id
_entity_poly.type
_entity_poly.pdbx_seq_one_letter_code
_entity_poly.pdbx_strand_id
1 'polypeptide(L)'
;MQALRSSTSSLRVLRAAPSATRAFGSTPRRALAQPVDDLVERKPGQFEKDSLVEEQQKTQGKPPLMKEFKIYRWNPDEPAKKPTLQSYNVDLNECGPMILDALIKIKNEDDPTLTFRRSCREGICGSCAMNIEGVNTLACLCRIDRNASKDTKIYPLPHMYIVKDLVPDLTLFYKQYKSIEPWLQNDNPPAQGEFLQSPEDRKKLDGLYECILCACCSTSCPSYWWNQDEYLGPATLMQAYRWIADSRDSYGAQRKEKLQNEMSLYRCHTIFNCARTCPKGLNPALAIQKIKLELAAE
;
A
#
# COMPACT_ATOMS: atom_id res chain seq x y z
N MET A 1 41.49 -56.70 -13.46
CA MET A 1 42.43 -55.88 -14.24
C MET A 1 42.01 -54.43 -14.12
N GLN A 2 42.87 -53.60 -13.54
CA GLN A 2 43.03 -52.13 -13.67
C GLN A 2 41.78 -51.22 -13.56
N ALA A 3 41.80 -50.04 -12.95
CA ALA A 3 42.72 -49.34 -12.06
C ALA A 3 41.96 -48.07 -11.61
N LEU A 4 42.25 -47.61 -10.40
CA LEU A 4 41.83 -46.34 -9.82
C LEU A 4 42.14 -45.14 -10.74
N ARG A 5 41.29 -44.09 -10.67
CA ARG A 5 41.74 -42.69 -10.65
C ARG A 5 40.65 -41.77 -10.09
N SER A 6 40.96 -41.25 -8.91
CA SER A 6 40.34 -40.12 -8.24
C SER A 6 40.56 -38.83 -9.04
N SER A 7 39.55 -37.97 -9.07
CA SER A 7 39.65 -36.59 -9.57
C SER A 7 38.97 -35.68 -8.56
N THR A 8 39.80 -35.04 -7.74
CA THR A 8 39.44 -33.99 -6.78
C THR A 8 39.14 -32.71 -7.54
N SER A 9 37.88 -32.27 -7.55
CA SER A 9 37.52 -30.92 -8.00
C SER A 9 37.81 -29.93 -6.87
N SER A 10 38.81 -29.08 -7.11
CA SER A 10 39.31 -28.09 -6.17
C SER A 10 38.32 -26.93 -6.02
N LEU A 11 37.86 -26.66 -4.79
CA LEU A 11 37.12 -25.46 -4.42
C LEU A 11 37.98 -24.22 -4.75
N ARG A 12 37.58 -23.44 -5.75
CA ARG A 12 38.06 -22.06 -5.93
C ARG A 12 37.35 -21.16 -4.94
N VAL A 13 38.08 -20.78 -3.89
CA VAL A 13 37.75 -19.68 -2.98
C VAL A 13 37.74 -18.38 -3.79
N LEU A 14 36.55 -17.82 -4.03
CA LEU A 14 36.37 -16.46 -4.54
C LEU A 14 36.83 -15.47 -3.46
N ARG A 15 38.00 -14.85 -3.67
CA ARG A 15 38.47 -13.73 -2.84
C ARG A 15 37.61 -12.50 -3.13
N ALA A 16 37.06 -11.91 -2.06
CA ALA A 16 36.35 -10.64 -2.10
C ALA A 16 37.30 -9.50 -2.51
N ALA A 17 36.85 -8.64 -3.43
CA ALA A 17 37.54 -7.41 -3.80
C ALA A 17 37.36 -6.34 -2.70
N PRO A 18 38.38 -5.54 -2.38
CA PRO A 18 38.29 -4.53 -1.33
C PRO A 18 37.43 -3.34 -1.77
N SER A 19 36.54 -2.94 -0.87
CA SER A 19 35.64 -1.78 -0.96
C SER A 19 36.44 -0.48 -1.04
N ALA A 20 36.28 0.28 -2.12
CA ALA A 20 36.79 1.64 -2.25
C ALA A 20 35.92 2.61 -1.43
N THR A 21 36.39 2.96 -0.23
CA THR A 21 35.88 4.07 0.57
C THR A 21 36.15 5.41 -0.13
N ARG A 22 35.09 6.07 -0.60
CA ARG A 22 35.14 7.48 -1.02
C ARG A 22 35.27 8.35 0.22
N ALA A 23 36.42 9.02 0.34
CA ALA A 23 36.68 10.04 1.35
C ALA A 23 35.80 11.28 1.11
N PHE A 24 35.11 11.73 2.17
CA PHE A 24 34.41 13.00 2.21
C PHE A 24 35.44 14.14 2.26
N GLY A 25 35.51 14.93 1.18
CA GLY A 25 36.27 16.17 1.17
C GLY A 25 35.57 17.25 1.99
N SER A 26 36.20 17.66 3.07
CA SER A 26 35.82 18.81 3.89
C SER A 26 36.13 20.12 3.16
N THR A 27 35.11 20.90 2.85
CA THR A 27 35.25 22.29 2.37
C THR A 27 35.77 23.19 3.49
N PRO A 28 36.78 24.05 3.25
CA PRO A 28 37.34 24.92 4.27
C PRO A 28 36.42 26.13 4.56
N ARG A 29 36.42 26.52 5.84
CA ARG A 29 35.72 27.69 6.40
C ARG A 29 36.11 28.98 5.66
N ARG A 30 35.10 29.74 5.24
CA ARG A 30 35.24 31.08 4.65
C ARG A 30 35.70 32.06 5.74
N ALA A 31 36.84 32.70 5.50
CA ALA A 31 37.41 33.74 6.36
C ALA A 31 36.64 35.07 6.27
N LEU A 32 36.82 35.85 7.32
CA LEU A 32 36.16 37.11 7.67
C LEU A 32 36.35 38.25 6.64
N ALA A 33 35.40 39.18 6.71
CA ALA A 33 35.23 40.38 5.89
C ALA A 33 36.40 41.37 5.95
N GLN A 34 36.58 42.12 4.85
CA GLN A 34 37.19 43.46 4.75
C GLN A 34 36.56 44.21 3.55
N PRO A 35 36.76 45.53 3.38
CA PRO A 35 35.81 46.58 3.77
C PRO A 35 35.10 47.20 2.56
N VAL A 36 34.06 47.97 2.86
CA VAL A 36 33.27 48.77 1.93
C VAL A 36 34.03 50.04 1.54
N ASP A 37 34.28 50.22 0.25
CA ASP A 37 34.53 51.53 -0.36
C ASP A 37 34.02 51.45 -1.80
N ASP A 38 32.85 52.04 -2.04
CA ASP A 38 32.46 52.69 -3.29
C ASP A 38 31.08 53.33 -3.10
N LEU A 39 31.11 54.57 -2.60
CA LEU A 39 29.96 55.46 -2.59
C LEU A 39 29.72 55.96 -4.03
N VAL A 40 28.94 55.21 -4.80
CA VAL A 40 28.34 55.73 -6.03
C VAL A 40 27.11 56.57 -5.64
N GLU A 41 27.21 57.88 -5.80
CA GLU A 41 26.09 58.82 -5.66
C GLU A 41 24.94 58.43 -6.59
N ARG A 42 23.82 57.97 -6.01
CA ARG A 42 22.59 57.64 -6.73
C ARG A 42 21.66 58.86 -6.76
N LYS A 43 21.20 59.23 -7.96
CA LYS A 43 20.24 60.35 -8.15
C LYS A 43 18.85 59.98 -7.59
N PRO A 44 18.11 60.91 -6.95
CA PRO A 44 16.76 60.64 -6.45
C PRO A 44 15.78 60.46 -7.61
N GLY A 45 14.98 59.39 -7.58
CA GLY A 45 13.86 59.19 -8.53
C GLY A 45 13.84 57.87 -9.31
N GLN A 46 14.83 56.98 -9.15
CA GLN A 46 14.82 55.65 -9.81
C GLN A 46 14.04 54.58 -9.03
N PHE A 47 13.84 54.73 -7.72
CA PHE A 47 13.13 53.73 -6.91
C PHE A 47 11.61 53.66 -7.20
N GLU A 48 10.97 54.73 -7.63
CA GLU A 48 9.51 54.74 -7.87
C GLU A 48 9.12 54.13 -9.22
N LYS A 49 9.99 54.15 -10.23
CA LYS A 49 9.68 53.54 -11.53
C LYS A 49 9.93 52.04 -11.56
N ASP A 50 10.96 51.57 -10.85
CA ASP A 50 11.26 50.13 -10.79
C ASP A 50 10.26 49.38 -9.90
N SER A 51 9.79 50.00 -8.82
CA SER A 51 8.76 49.41 -7.95
C SER A 51 7.38 49.28 -8.62
N LEU A 52 7.00 50.23 -9.47
CA LEU A 52 5.74 50.17 -10.23
C LEU A 52 5.75 49.14 -11.37
N VAL A 53 6.93 48.80 -11.91
CA VAL A 53 7.08 47.76 -12.94
C VAL A 53 7.17 46.37 -12.31
N GLU A 54 7.77 46.25 -11.12
CA GLU A 54 7.80 44.98 -10.35
C GLU A 54 6.46 44.64 -9.69
N GLU A 55 5.63 45.62 -9.29
CA GLU A 55 4.29 45.36 -8.77
C GLU A 55 3.29 44.92 -9.86
N GLN A 56 3.48 45.32 -11.11
CA GLN A 56 2.57 44.98 -12.21
C GLN A 56 2.84 43.60 -12.85
N GLN A 57 3.87 42.88 -12.42
CA GLN A 57 4.16 41.50 -12.84
C GLN A 57 3.70 40.42 -11.85
N LYS A 58 2.85 40.77 -10.87
CA LYS A 58 2.14 39.81 -10.01
C LYS A 58 0.66 39.72 -10.38
N THR A 59 0.32 38.95 -11.42
CA THR A 59 -0.92 38.15 -11.56
C THR A 59 -1.10 37.63 -13.00
N GLN A 60 -0.12 36.91 -13.54
CA GLN A 60 -0.47 35.86 -14.51
C GLN A 60 -0.39 34.53 -13.76
N GLY A 61 -1.52 34.12 -13.21
CA GLY A 61 -1.66 32.82 -12.56
C GLY A 61 -1.20 31.72 -13.53
N LYS A 62 -0.51 30.70 -13.00
CA LYS A 62 -0.14 29.53 -13.79
C LYS A 62 -1.39 28.96 -14.46
N PRO A 63 -1.35 28.62 -15.76
CA PRO A 63 -2.52 28.10 -16.45
C PRO A 63 -3.04 26.84 -15.75
N PRO A 64 -4.39 26.64 -15.65
CA PRO A 64 -4.98 25.47 -15.02
C PRO A 64 -4.43 24.18 -15.62
N LEU A 65 -4.08 23.21 -14.77
CA LEU A 65 -3.67 21.88 -15.21
C LEU A 65 -4.84 20.92 -15.02
N MET A 66 -5.77 20.94 -15.97
CA MET A 66 -6.96 20.09 -15.92
C MET A 66 -6.62 18.62 -16.12
N LYS A 67 -7.11 17.77 -15.22
CA LYS A 67 -6.99 16.31 -15.30
C LYS A 67 -8.38 15.68 -15.24
N GLU A 68 -8.64 14.77 -16.18
CA GLU A 68 -9.88 14.00 -16.21
C GLU A 68 -9.79 12.76 -15.30
N PHE A 69 -10.79 12.58 -14.45
CA PHE A 69 -11.02 11.38 -13.64
C PHE A 69 -12.31 10.70 -14.10
N LYS A 70 -12.24 9.41 -14.47
CA LYS A 70 -13.40 8.59 -14.85
C LYS A 70 -13.74 7.65 -13.70
N ILE A 71 -14.83 7.94 -13.00
CA ILE A 71 -15.18 7.29 -11.74
C ILE A 71 -16.41 6.41 -11.94
N TYR A 72 -16.35 5.18 -11.44
CA TYR A 72 -17.51 4.28 -11.36
C TYR A 72 -18.63 4.88 -10.51
N ARG A 73 -19.84 4.91 -11.05
CA ARG A 73 -21.05 5.39 -10.36
C ARG A 73 -22.13 4.33 -10.36
N TRP A 74 -22.79 4.16 -9.21
CA TRP A 74 -24.03 3.38 -9.08
C TRP A 74 -24.79 3.81 -7.83
N ASN A 75 -26.10 4.01 -7.97
CA ASN A 75 -26.98 4.48 -6.90
C ASN A 75 -28.01 3.40 -6.51
N PRO A 76 -27.99 2.87 -5.27
CA PRO A 76 -28.95 1.86 -4.82
C PRO A 76 -30.39 2.35 -4.77
N ASP A 77 -30.61 3.66 -4.65
CA ASP A 77 -31.95 4.28 -4.64
C ASP A 77 -32.62 4.23 -6.04
N GLU A 78 -31.84 3.94 -7.08
CA GLU A 78 -32.29 3.82 -8.46
C GLU A 78 -31.79 2.50 -9.09
N PRO A 79 -32.22 1.33 -8.56
CA PRO A 79 -31.60 0.05 -8.85
C PRO A 79 -31.73 -0.39 -10.31
N ALA A 80 -32.70 0.16 -11.05
CA ALA A 80 -32.89 -0.09 -12.48
C ALA A 80 -31.80 0.57 -13.34
N LYS A 81 -31.16 1.65 -12.86
CA LYS A 81 -30.08 2.32 -13.59
C LYS A 81 -28.81 1.47 -13.51
N LYS A 82 -28.24 1.18 -14.69
CA LYS A 82 -26.98 0.44 -14.80
C LYS A 82 -25.81 1.31 -14.32
N PRO A 83 -24.74 0.69 -13.79
CA PRO A 83 -23.53 1.41 -13.44
C PRO A 83 -22.93 2.14 -14.65
N THR A 84 -22.33 3.30 -14.42
CA THR A 84 -21.70 4.12 -15.46
C THR A 84 -20.31 4.60 -15.04
N LEU A 85 -19.55 5.10 -16.00
CA LEU A 85 -18.35 5.90 -15.74
C LEU A 85 -18.69 7.36 -15.95
N GLN A 86 -18.52 8.16 -14.91
CA GLN A 86 -18.70 9.60 -14.98
C GLN A 86 -17.35 10.30 -14.98
N SER A 87 -17.21 11.29 -15.87
CA SER A 87 -16.00 12.10 -16.00
C SER A 87 -16.07 13.35 -15.12
N TYR A 88 -14.97 13.67 -14.45
CA TYR A 88 -14.77 14.88 -13.67
C TYR A 88 -13.44 15.53 -14.06
N ASN A 89 -13.42 16.84 -14.22
CA ASN A 89 -12.20 17.58 -14.55
C ASN A 89 -11.74 18.38 -13.35
N VAL A 90 -10.53 18.14 -12.87
CA VAL A 90 -9.97 18.81 -11.68
C VAL A 90 -8.71 19.57 -12.06
N ASP A 91 -8.59 20.83 -11.63
CA ASP A 91 -7.33 21.56 -11.74
C ASP A 91 -6.32 21.04 -10.70
N LEU A 92 -5.25 20.41 -11.18
CA LEU A 92 -4.17 19.86 -10.35
C LEU A 92 -3.25 20.92 -9.73
N ASN A 93 -3.39 22.20 -10.08
CA ASN A 93 -2.71 23.29 -9.37
C ASN A 93 -3.45 23.66 -8.07
N GLU A 94 -4.74 23.34 -7.96
CA GLU A 94 -5.61 23.63 -6.81
C GLU A 94 -6.06 22.36 -6.07
N CYS A 95 -5.34 21.25 -6.27
CA CYS A 95 -5.64 19.96 -5.68
C CYS A 95 -4.39 19.39 -5.00
N GLY A 96 -4.61 18.67 -3.88
CA GLY A 96 -3.57 17.89 -3.25
C GLY A 96 -3.01 16.80 -4.18
N PRO A 97 -1.84 16.22 -3.86
CA PRO A 97 -1.12 15.33 -4.76
C PRO A 97 -1.69 13.91 -4.87
N MET A 98 -2.61 13.51 -4.00
CA MET A 98 -3.11 12.14 -3.90
C MET A 98 -4.50 11.98 -4.55
N ILE A 99 -4.82 10.77 -5.01
CA ILE A 99 -6.13 10.45 -5.58
C ILE A 99 -7.26 10.75 -4.59
N LEU A 100 -7.04 10.53 -3.29
CA LEU A 100 -8.02 10.89 -2.26
C LEU A 100 -8.31 12.41 -2.23
N ASP A 101 -7.31 13.26 -2.47
CA ASP A 101 -7.48 14.71 -2.48
C ASP A 101 -8.40 15.12 -3.65
N ALA A 102 -8.20 14.52 -4.82
CA ALA A 102 -9.07 14.73 -5.98
C ALA A 102 -10.51 14.25 -5.72
N LEU A 103 -10.69 13.07 -5.12
CA LEU A 103 -12.01 12.55 -4.77
C LEU A 103 -12.76 13.46 -3.78
N ILE A 104 -12.05 13.99 -2.78
CA ILE A 104 -12.62 14.93 -1.81
C ILE A 104 -12.97 16.25 -2.49
N LYS A 105 -12.08 16.79 -3.34
CA LYS A 105 -12.33 18.02 -4.09
C LYS A 105 -13.56 17.90 -4.99
N ILE A 106 -13.65 16.83 -5.78
CA ILE A 106 -14.82 16.52 -6.62
C ILE A 106 -16.08 16.48 -5.75
N LYS A 107 -16.05 15.76 -4.62
CA LYS A 107 -17.23 15.66 -3.74
C LYS A 107 -17.64 17.01 -3.15
N ASN A 108 -16.68 17.84 -2.75
CA ASN A 108 -16.97 19.09 -2.05
C ASN A 108 -17.39 20.21 -3.00
N GLU A 109 -16.86 20.24 -4.22
CA GLU A 109 -16.95 21.39 -5.12
C GLU A 109 -17.78 21.13 -6.38
N ASP A 110 -17.89 19.87 -6.83
CA ASP A 110 -18.55 19.51 -8.11
C ASP A 110 -19.78 18.62 -7.88
N ASP A 111 -19.61 17.46 -7.26
CA ASP A 111 -20.67 16.46 -7.08
C ASP A 111 -20.71 15.89 -5.65
N PRO A 112 -21.53 16.46 -4.76
CA PRO A 112 -21.67 15.96 -3.38
C PRO A 112 -22.32 14.57 -3.30
N THR A 113 -22.86 14.03 -4.39
CA THR A 113 -23.43 12.67 -4.40
C THR A 113 -22.36 11.58 -4.52
N LEU A 114 -21.15 11.92 -4.98
CA LEU A 114 -20.03 10.98 -5.08
C LEU A 114 -19.71 10.35 -3.71
N THR A 115 -19.79 9.03 -3.63
CA THR A 115 -19.66 8.30 -2.37
C THR A 115 -18.45 7.36 -2.35
N PHE A 116 -17.62 7.48 -1.31
CA PHE A 116 -16.45 6.62 -1.07
C PHE A 116 -16.11 6.58 0.43
N ARG A 117 -15.39 5.54 0.87
CA ARG A 117 -14.91 5.45 2.25
C ARG A 117 -13.54 6.12 2.40
N ARG A 118 -13.37 6.89 3.48
CA ARG A 118 -12.09 7.49 3.90
C ARG A 118 -12.09 7.81 5.38
N SER A 119 -10.91 7.77 6.01
CA SER A 119 -10.73 8.18 7.40
C SER A 119 -9.34 8.80 7.63
N CYS A 120 -8.28 7.98 7.75
CA CYS A 120 -6.99 8.45 8.28
C CYS A 120 -6.14 9.32 7.35
N ARG A 121 -6.42 9.42 6.04
CA ARG A 121 -5.60 10.13 5.01
C ARG A 121 -4.09 9.80 4.91
N GLU A 122 -3.53 8.91 5.73
CA GLU A 122 -2.09 8.54 5.72
C GLU A 122 -1.82 7.03 5.56
N GLY A 123 -2.81 6.27 5.10
CA GLY A 123 -2.60 4.87 4.71
C GLY A 123 -2.45 3.86 5.85
N ILE A 124 -3.03 4.13 7.02
CA ILE A 124 -3.01 3.22 8.18
C ILE A 124 -4.36 2.54 8.46
N CYS A 125 -5.50 3.17 8.17
CA CYS A 125 -6.83 2.61 8.49
C CYS A 125 -7.38 1.63 7.44
N GLY A 126 -6.84 1.63 6.21
CA GLY A 126 -7.30 0.78 5.12
C GLY A 126 -8.63 1.16 4.44
N SER A 127 -9.36 2.17 4.92
CA SER A 127 -10.73 2.45 4.45
C SER A 127 -10.86 2.86 2.98
N CYS A 128 -9.87 3.55 2.41
CA CYS A 128 -9.92 4.08 1.04
C CYS A 128 -9.30 3.14 0.00
N ALA A 129 -9.40 1.83 0.24
CA ALA A 129 -9.00 0.81 -0.71
C ALA A 129 -9.93 0.79 -1.92
N MET A 130 -9.36 0.90 -3.11
CA MET A 130 -10.10 0.91 -4.38
C MET A 130 -9.16 0.52 -5.53
N ASN A 131 -9.70 0.36 -6.74
CA ASN A 131 -8.93 0.08 -7.94
C ASN A 131 -8.68 1.37 -8.70
N ILE A 132 -7.42 1.76 -8.87
CA ILE A 132 -6.98 2.97 -9.56
C ILE A 132 -6.04 2.53 -10.69
N GLU A 133 -6.35 2.90 -11.93
CA GLU A 133 -5.59 2.47 -13.11
C GLU A 133 -5.37 0.94 -13.20
N GLY A 134 -6.39 0.16 -12.81
CA GLY A 134 -6.32 -1.29 -12.84
C GLY A 134 -5.60 -1.93 -11.66
N VAL A 135 -5.05 -1.16 -10.72
CA VAL A 135 -4.31 -1.67 -9.55
C VAL A 135 -5.05 -1.34 -8.26
N ASN A 136 -5.20 -2.34 -7.37
CA ASN A 136 -5.77 -2.11 -6.06
C ASN A 136 -4.76 -1.40 -5.17
N THR A 137 -5.13 -0.24 -4.63
CA THR A 137 -4.26 0.55 -3.74
C THR A 137 -5.11 1.41 -2.80
N LEU A 138 -4.47 2.19 -1.95
CA LEU A 138 -5.13 3.18 -1.10
C LEU A 138 -5.12 4.54 -1.81
N ALA A 139 -6.29 5.14 -2.01
CA ALA A 139 -6.40 6.45 -2.67
C ALA A 139 -5.55 7.53 -1.98
N CYS A 140 -5.39 7.45 -0.65
CA CYS A 140 -4.58 8.40 0.12
C CYS A 140 -3.06 8.26 -0.03
N LEU A 141 -2.58 7.15 -0.60
CA LEU A 141 -1.16 6.93 -0.88
C LEU A 141 -0.85 6.91 -2.38
N CYS A 142 -1.89 6.85 -3.22
CA CYS A 142 -1.74 6.85 -4.67
C CYS A 142 -1.61 8.29 -5.17
N ARG A 143 -0.44 8.63 -5.72
CA ARG A 143 -0.21 9.94 -6.34
C ARG A 143 -1.00 10.06 -7.63
N ILE A 144 -1.55 11.24 -7.88
CA ILE A 144 -2.16 11.58 -9.16
C ILE A 144 -1.08 11.59 -10.25
N ASP A 145 -1.34 10.90 -11.37
CA ASP A 145 -0.54 11.09 -12.58
C ASP A 145 -0.83 12.48 -13.17
N ARG A 146 0.18 13.36 -13.12
CA ARG A 146 0.09 14.74 -13.60
C ARG A 146 0.07 14.86 -15.12
N ASN A 147 0.18 13.77 -15.88
CA ASN A 147 -0.04 13.78 -17.32
C ASN A 147 -1.53 14.03 -17.63
N ALA A 148 -1.87 15.29 -17.94
CA ALA A 148 -3.22 15.74 -18.25
C ALA A 148 -3.83 15.07 -19.50
N SER A 149 -3.00 14.57 -20.42
CA SER A 149 -3.48 13.94 -21.66
C SER A 149 -4.07 12.54 -21.46
N LYS A 150 -3.93 11.96 -20.27
CA LYS A 150 -4.51 10.66 -19.92
C LYS A 150 -5.58 10.85 -18.87
N ASP A 151 -6.72 10.18 -19.03
CA ASP A 151 -7.69 10.06 -17.94
C ASP A 151 -7.15 9.16 -16.81
N THR A 152 -7.74 9.28 -15.63
CA THR A 152 -7.53 8.33 -14.53
C THR A 152 -8.83 7.63 -14.17
N LYS A 153 -8.86 6.31 -14.32
CA LYS A 153 -10.01 5.45 -14.04
C LYS A 153 -9.98 4.95 -12.60
N ILE A 154 -11.10 5.11 -11.92
CA ILE A 154 -11.29 4.73 -10.52
C ILE A 154 -12.52 3.83 -10.41
N TYR A 155 -12.30 2.63 -9.90
CA TYR A 155 -13.33 1.62 -9.68
C TYR A 155 -13.35 1.17 -8.20
N PRO A 156 -14.44 0.56 -7.73
CA PRO A 156 -14.44 -0.13 -6.45
C PRO A 156 -13.43 -1.29 -6.43
N LEU A 157 -13.26 -1.92 -5.27
CA LEU A 157 -12.49 -3.16 -5.21
C LEU A 157 -13.12 -4.23 -6.13
N PRO A 158 -12.33 -4.95 -6.95
CA PRO A 158 -12.87 -5.86 -7.95
C PRO A 158 -13.66 -7.03 -7.36
N HIS A 159 -14.68 -7.48 -8.11
CA HIS A 159 -15.50 -8.67 -7.82
C HIS A 159 -16.21 -8.64 -6.45
N MET A 160 -16.55 -7.45 -5.97
CA MET A 160 -17.35 -7.23 -4.77
C MET A 160 -18.76 -6.75 -5.13
N TYR A 161 -19.75 -7.07 -4.30
CA TYR A 161 -21.05 -6.40 -4.36
C TYR A 161 -20.86 -4.93 -3.99
N ILE A 162 -21.49 -4.04 -4.76
CA ILE A 162 -21.36 -2.59 -4.58
C ILE A 162 -22.57 -2.08 -3.81
N VAL A 163 -22.31 -1.38 -2.70
CA VAL A 163 -23.35 -0.73 -1.89
C VAL A 163 -23.76 0.60 -2.52
N LYS A 164 -22.79 1.42 -2.94
CA LYS A 164 -22.98 2.69 -3.66
C LYS A 164 -21.65 3.17 -4.21
N ASP A 165 -21.60 3.64 -5.45
CA ASP A 165 -20.39 4.20 -6.07
C ASP A 165 -19.11 3.37 -5.78
N LEU A 166 -18.12 3.92 -5.07
CA LEU A 166 -16.84 3.28 -4.75
C LEU A 166 -16.86 2.47 -3.45
N VAL A 167 -18.04 2.15 -2.92
CA VAL A 167 -18.23 1.50 -1.62
C VAL A 167 -18.61 0.03 -1.82
N PRO A 168 -17.66 -0.92 -1.72
CA PRO A 168 -17.98 -2.34 -1.74
C PRO A 168 -18.57 -2.80 -0.41
N ASP A 169 -19.32 -3.91 -0.43
CA ASP A 169 -19.66 -4.68 0.76
C ASP A 169 -18.47 -5.57 1.16
N LEU A 170 -17.97 -5.41 2.38
CA LEU A 170 -16.85 -6.19 2.94
C LEU A 170 -17.29 -7.18 4.04
N THR A 171 -18.60 -7.41 4.19
CA THR A 171 -19.15 -8.26 5.25
C THR A 171 -18.58 -9.68 5.21
N LEU A 172 -18.50 -10.30 4.03
CA LEU A 172 -17.92 -11.63 3.85
C LEU A 172 -16.42 -11.65 4.21
N PHE A 173 -15.67 -10.65 3.76
CA PHE A 173 -14.26 -10.49 4.09
C PHE A 173 -14.02 -10.45 5.61
N TYR A 174 -14.83 -9.68 6.35
CA TYR A 174 -14.73 -9.62 7.82
C TYR A 174 -15.20 -10.91 8.50
N LYS A 175 -16.23 -11.58 7.96
CA LYS A 175 -16.68 -12.88 8.47
C LYS A 175 -15.58 -13.93 8.36
N GLN A 176 -14.85 -13.97 7.23
CA GLN A 176 -13.70 -14.84 7.04
C GLN A 176 -12.56 -14.51 8.01
N TYR A 177 -12.25 -13.22 8.20
CA TYR A 177 -11.25 -12.81 9.21
C TYR A 177 -11.64 -13.26 10.63
N LYS A 178 -12.92 -13.16 11.00
CA LYS A 178 -13.39 -13.65 12.30
C LYS A 178 -13.26 -15.18 12.43
N SER A 179 -13.46 -15.93 11.33
CA SER A 179 -13.46 -17.40 11.34
C SER A 179 -12.12 -18.05 11.71
N ILE A 180 -11.01 -17.33 11.52
CA ILE A 180 -9.68 -17.80 11.91
C ILE A 180 -9.34 -17.54 13.39
N GLU A 181 -10.30 -17.02 14.16
CA GLU A 181 -10.17 -16.71 15.59
C GLU A 181 -8.95 -15.82 15.89
N PRO A 182 -8.91 -14.57 15.39
CA PRO A 182 -7.69 -13.76 15.35
C PRO A 182 -7.37 -13.08 16.70
N TRP A 183 -7.25 -13.88 17.75
CA TRP A 183 -6.84 -13.49 19.11
C TRP A 183 -5.92 -14.55 19.71
N LEU A 184 -5.17 -14.20 20.74
CA LEU A 184 -4.25 -15.13 21.41
C LEU A 184 -5.02 -16.24 22.12
N GLN A 185 -4.69 -17.49 21.83
CA GLN A 185 -5.22 -18.66 22.52
C GLN A 185 -4.06 -19.40 23.21
N ASN A 186 -4.12 -19.51 24.53
CA ASN A 186 -3.12 -20.22 25.31
C ASN A 186 -3.75 -20.82 26.58
N ASP A 187 -3.64 -22.13 26.76
CA ASP A 187 -4.20 -22.85 27.91
C ASP A 187 -3.32 -22.78 29.18
N ASN A 188 -2.06 -22.34 29.03
CA ASN A 188 -1.05 -22.26 30.09
C ASN A 188 -0.51 -20.82 30.22
N PRO A 189 -1.34 -19.83 30.60
CA PRO A 189 -0.86 -18.47 30.84
C PRO A 189 0.12 -18.42 32.02
N PRO A 190 1.08 -17.46 32.02
CA PRO A 190 2.01 -17.31 33.12
C PRO A 190 1.28 -16.99 34.42
N ALA A 191 1.69 -17.62 35.53
CA ALA A 191 1.07 -17.43 36.84
C ALA A 191 1.20 -15.98 37.35
N GLN A 192 2.27 -15.28 36.98
CA GLN A 192 2.49 -13.86 37.22
C GLN A 192 3.27 -13.24 36.05
N GLY A 193 3.01 -11.97 35.74
CA GLY A 193 3.75 -11.20 34.75
C GLY A 193 3.26 -11.37 33.30
N GLU A 194 4.13 -11.04 32.35
CA GLU A 194 3.86 -11.04 30.91
C GLU A 194 4.19 -12.40 30.27
N PHE A 195 3.58 -12.69 29.12
CA PHE A 195 4.04 -13.79 28.27
C PHE A 195 5.47 -13.51 27.79
N LEU A 196 6.41 -14.38 28.13
CA LEU A 196 7.78 -14.27 27.64
C LEU A 196 7.86 -14.62 26.15
N GLN A 197 8.56 -13.80 25.38
CA GLN A 197 8.81 -14.01 23.95
C GLN A 197 10.24 -13.57 23.62
N SER A 198 11.00 -14.44 22.95
CA SER A 198 12.35 -14.10 22.50
C SER A 198 12.30 -13.04 21.39
N PRO A 199 13.34 -12.19 21.24
CA PRO A 199 13.46 -11.30 20.08
C PRO A 199 13.37 -12.05 18.73
N GLU A 200 13.91 -13.26 18.66
CA GLU A 200 13.89 -14.12 17.48
C GLU A 200 12.46 -14.56 17.13
N ASP A 201 11.67 -14.97 18.12
CA ASP A 201 10.27 -15.33 17.93
C ASP A 201 9.42 -14.12 17.57
N ARG A 202 9.61 -12.99 18.26
CA ARG A 202 8.90 -11.75 17.95
C ARG A 202 9.14 -11.31 16.52
N LYS A 203 10.38 -11.45 16.02
CA LYS A 203 10.75 -11.08 14.65
C LYS A 203 10.02 -11.91 13.58
N LYS A 204 9.55 -13.12 13.90
CA LYS A 204 8.72 -13.92 12.98
C LYS A 204 7.40 -13.24 12.62
N LEU A 205 6.92 -12.32 13.46
CA LEU A 205 5.69 -11.58 13.26
C LEU A 205 5.85 -10.35 12.36
N ASP A 206 7.08 -9.87 12.15
CA ASP A 206 7.35 -8.73 11.27
C ASP A 206 6.97 -9.08 9.82
N GLY A 207 6.27 -8.16 9.15
CA GLY A 207 5.67 -8.39 7.84
C GLY A 207 4.31 -9.10 7.88
N LEU A 208 3.77 -9.41 9.07
CA LEU A 208 2.46 -10.01 9.27
C LEU A 208 1.49 -9.09 10.04
N TYR A 209 1.91 -8.55 11.20
CA TYR A 209 1.03 -7.76 12.08
C TYR A 209 0.70 -6.36 11.54
N GLU A 210 1.48 -5.85 10.58
CA GLU A 210 1.32 -4.54 9.95
C GLU A 210 0.14 -4.51 8.95
N CYS A 211 -0.56 -5.64 8.78
CA CYS A 211 -1.74 -5.72 7.94
C CYS A 211 -2.85 -4.81 8.47
N ILE A 212 -3.36 -3.94 7.59
CA ILE A 212 -4.41 -2.97 7.92
C ILE A 212 -5.81 -3.42 7.49
N LEU A 213 -5.98 -4.69 7.14
CA LEU A 213 -7.26 -5.29 6.69
C LEU A 213 -8.00 -4.50 5.58
N CYS A 214 -7.26 -3.91 4.64
CA CYS A 214 -7.81 -3.10 3.55
C CYS A 214 -8.44 -3.89 2.39
N ALA A 215 -8.37 -5.21 2.42
CA ALA A 215 -8.84 -6.14 1.37
C ALA A 215 -8.18 -6.02 -0.03
N CYS A 216 -7.31 -5.04 -0.32
CA CYS A 216 -6.66 -4.89 -1.64
C CYS A 216 -6.07 -6.19 -2.20
N CYS A 217 -5.42 -6.99 -1.36
CA CYS A 217 -4.76 -8.22 -1.77
C CYS A 217 -5.75 -9.36 -2.07
N SER A 218 -6.85 -9.45 -1.31
CA SER A 218 -7.88 -10.47 -1.55
C SER A 218 -8.66 -10.16 -2.82
N THR A 219 -9.06 -8.91 -3.00
CA THR A 219 -9.83 -8.47 -4.17
C THR A 219 -8.97 -8.27 -5.43
N SER A 220 -7.65 -8.54 -5.37
CA SER A 220 -6.79 -8.67 -6.56
C SER A 220 -6.52 -10.13 -6.95
N CYS A 221 -6.95 -11.09 -6.13
CA CYS A 221 -6.66 -12.50 -6.30
C CYS A 221 -7.76 -13.18 -7.14
N PRO A 222 -7.44 -13.70 -8.34
CA PRO A 222 -8.43 -14.39 -9.16
C PRO A 222 -9.08 -15.59 -8.46
N SER A 223 -8.33 -16.38 -7.69
CA SER A 223 -8.91 -17.48 -6.91
C SER A 223 -9.98 -17.02 -5.93
N TYR A 224 -9.83 -15.81 -5.37
CA TYR A 224 -10.82 -15.20 -4.48
C TYR A 224 -12.04 -14.69 -5.25
N TRP A 225 -11.86 -14.13 -6.45
CA TRP A 225 -13.00 -13.76 -7.30
C TRP A 225 -13.93 -14.95 -7.54
N TRP A 226 -13.36 -16.10 -7.86
CA TRP A 226 -14.15 -17.29 -8.22
C TRP A 226 -14.71 -18.07 -7.03
N ASN A 227 -14.06 -18.02 -5.86
CA ASN A 227 -14.38 -18.91 -4.72
C ASN A 227 -14.40 -18.17 -3.37
N GLN A 228 -14.76 -16.89 -3.32
CA GLN A 228 -14.71 -16.07 -2.08
C GLN A 228 -15.62 -16.60 -0.96
N ASP A 229 -16.60 -17.42 -1.27
CA ASP A 229 -17.50 -18.09 -0.33
C ASP A 229 -16.76 -19.12 0.54
N GLU A 230 -15.75 -19.79 -0.01
CA GLU A 230 -15.01 -20.85 0.69
C GLU A 230 -13.50 -20.57 0.84
N TYR A 231 -12.86 -20.01 -0.18
CA TYR A 231 -11.45 -19.62 -0.11
C TYR A 231 -11.28 -18.36 0.74
N LEU A 232 -10.52 -18.48 1.84
CA LEU A 232 -10.35 -17.42 2.83
C LEU A 232 -9.63 -16.18 2.29
N GLY A 233 -8.86 -16.34 1.22
CA GLY A 233 -8.12 -15.25 0.60
C GLY A 233 -6.83 -14.86 1.33
N PRO A 234 -5.94 -14.11 0.63
CA PRO A 234 -4.60 -13.81 1.12
C PRO A 234 -4.55 -12.96 2.39
N ALA A 235 -5.48 -12.02 2.59
CA ALA A 235 -5.47 -11.21 3.82
C ALA A 235 -5.72 -12.09 5.06
N THR A 236 -6.79 -12.87 5.02
CA THR A 236 -7.20 -13.79 6.10
C THR A 236 -6.13 -14.85 6.33
N LEU A 237 -5.60 -15.47 5.28
CA LEU A 237 -4.57 -16.51 5.43
C LEU A 237 -3.25 -15.97 5.99
N MET A 238 -2.84 -14.75 5.63
CA MET A 238 -1.66 -14.12 6.24
C MET A 238 -1.89 -13.86 7.73
N GLN A 239 -3.10 -13.47 8.13
CA GLN A 239 -3.46 -13.31 9.53
C GLN A 239 -3.59 -14.66 10.27
N ALA A 240 -4.05 -15.73 9.60
CA ALA A 240 -4.01 -17.07 10.18
C ALA A 240 -2.56 -17.47 10.47
N TYR A 241 -1.65 -17.23 9.52
CA TYR A 241 -0.22 -17.48 9.72
C TYR A 241 0.37 -16.64 10.86
N ARG A 242 -0.04 -15.38 11.00
CA ARG A 242 0.37 -14.50 12.12
C ARG A 242 0.09 -15.12 13.48
N TRP A 243 -0.97 -15.90 13.63
CA TRP A 243 -1.30 -16.58 14.88
C TRP A 243 -0.59 -17.94 15.00
N ILE A 244 -0.49 -18.70 13.90
CA ILE A 244 0.29 -19.95 13.85
C ILE A 244 1.76 -19.71 14.23
N ALA A 245 2.35 -18.59 13.79
CA ALA A 245 3.75 -18.26 14.03
C ALA A 245 4.04 -17.54 15.36
N ASP A 246 3.02 -17.17 16.14
CA ASP A 246 3.22 -16.49 17.43
C ASP A 246 3.59 -17.53 18.50
N SER A 247 4.80 -17.45 19.05
CA SER A 247 5.28 -18.41 20.07
C SER A 247 4.47 -18.43 21.36
N ARG A 248 3.62 -17.43 21.56
CA ARG A 248 2.72 -17.33 22.72
C ARG A 248 1.39 -18.04 22.49
N ASP A 249 1.03 -18.40 21.26
CA ASP A 249 -0.22 -19.09 20.94
C ASP A 249 0.00 -20.61 21.01
N SER A 250 -0.79 -21.31 21.84
CA SER A 250 -0.69 -22.77 21.99
C SER A 250 -1.63 -23.54 21.06
N TYR A 251 -2.38 -22.84 20.19
CA TYR A 251 -3.42 -23.43 19.34
C TYR A 251 -2.97 -23.59 17.87
N GLY A 252 -1.65 -23.53 17.60
CA GLY A 252 -1.10 -23.63 16.26
C GLY A 252 -1.56 -24.87 15.48
N ALA A 253 -1.65 -26.04 16.15
CA ALA A 253 -2.12 -27.28 15.53
C ALA A 253 -3.59 -27.21 15.13
N GLN A 254 -4.46 -26.75 16.03
CA GLN A 254 -5.90 -26.60 15.82
C GLN A 254 -6.19 -25.56 14.73
N ARG A 255 -5.42 -24.47 14.68
CA ARG A 255 -5.52 -23.46 13.62
C ARG A 255 -5.15 -24.03 12.26
N LYS A 256 -4.12 -24.89 12.19
CA LYS A 256 -3.71 -25.59 10.97
C LYS A 256 -4.74 -26.63 10.53
N GLU A 257 -5.29 -27.39 11.46
CA GLU A 257 -6.35 -28.38 11.19
C GLU A 257 -7.58 -27.73 10.53
N LYS A 258 -8.00 -26.55 10.99
CA LYS A 258 -9.10 -25.78 10.34
C LYS A 258 -8.83 -25.44 8.87
N LEU A 259 -7.57 -25.42 8.44
CA LEU A 259 -7.16 -25.15 7.06
C LEU A 259 -6.99 -26.42 6.21
N GLN A 260 -7.04 -27.62 6.82
CA GLN A 260 -6.94 -28.91 6.12
C GLN A 260 -8.27 -29.28 5.45
N ASN A 261 -8.67 -28.49 4.46
CA ASN A 261 -9.78 -28.78 3.56
C ASN A 261 -9.48 -28.21 2.17
N GLU A 262 -10.17 -28.69 1.13
CA GLU A 262 -9.84 -28.41 -0.28
C GLU A 262 -9.94 -26.93 -0.69
N MET A 263 -10.70 -26.12 0.07
CA MET A 263 -11.12 -24.79 -0.34
C MET A 263 -10.45 -23.66 0.44
N SER A 264 -10.39 -23.75 1.78
CA SER A 264 -9.97 -22.65 2.66
C SER A 264 -8.58 -22.10 2.33
N LEU A 265 -7.63 -22.99 2.04
CA LEU A 265 -6.22 -22.67 1.78
C LEU A 265 -5.78 -23.03 0.35
N TYR A 266 -6.17 -24.21 -0.14
CA TYR A 266 -5.55 -24.82 -1.33
C TYR A 266 -6.01 -24.23 -2.68
N ARG A 267 -6.98 -23.30 -2.68
CA ARG A 267 -7.28 -22.48 -3.88
C ARG A 267 -6.22 -21.43 -4.19
N CYS A 268 -5.21 -21.24 -3.32
CA CYS A 268 -4.05 -20.42 -3.67
C CYS A 268 -3.15 -21.12 -4.70
N HIS A 269 -3.17 -20.63 -5.94
CA HIS A 269 -2.33 -21.11 -7.06
C HIS A 269 -1.13 -20.20 -7.35
N THR A 270 -0.58 -19.56 -6.31
CA THR A 270 0.66 -18.75 -6.41
C THR A 270 0.65 -17.72 -7.55
N ILE A 271 -0.46 -16.98 -7.67
CA ILE A 271 -0.65 -15.94 -8.71
C ILE A 271 0.12 -14.64 -8.39
N PHE A 272 0.50 -14.44 -7.12
CA PHE A 272 1.29 -13.29 -6.62
C PHE A 272 0.68 -11.87 -6.75
N ASN A 273 -0.51 -11.71 -7.34
CA ASN A 273 -1.23 -10.41 -7.33
C ASN A 273 -1.36 -9.80 -5.92
N CYS A 274 -1.55 -10.64 -4.91
CA CYS A 274 -1.71 -10.22 -3.52
C CYS A 274 -0.47 -9.51 -2.96
N ALA A 275 0.73 -10.01 -3.23
CA ALA A 275 1.99 -9.40 -2.81
C ALA A 275 2.28 -8.15 -3.65
N ARG A 276 2.06 -8.20 -4.96
CA ARG A 276 2.29 -7.06 -5.87
C ARG A 276 1.45 -5.84 -5.50
N THR A 277 0.20 -6.04 -5.09
CA THR A 277 -0.75 -4.95 -4.85
C THR A 277 -0.76 -4.44 -3.41
N CYS A 278 -0.05 -5.07 -2.49
CA CYS A 278 -0.16 -4.73 -1.07
C CYS A 278 0.37 -3.30 -0.82
N PRO A 279 -0.49 -2.34 -0.37
CA PRO A 279 -0.06 -0.96 -0.18
C PRO A 279 0.90 -0.78 1.01
N LYS A 280 1.06 -1.82 1.83
CA LYS A 280 1.99 -1.87 2.96
C LYS A 280 3.29 -2.63 2.65
N GLY A 281 3.44 -3.13 1.42
CA GLY A 281 4.62 -3.91 1.02
C GLY A 281 4.74 -5.28 1.70
N LEU A 282 3.64 -5.81 2.23
CA LEU A 282 3.61 -7.13 2.88
C LEU A 282 3.58 -8.25 1.82
N ASN A 283 3.93 -9.46 2.23
CA ASN A 283 3.96 -10.62 1.34
C ASN A 283 2.98 -11.74 1.79
N PRO A 284 1.67 -11.59 1.55
CA PRO A 284 0.69 -12.63 1.85
C PRO A 284 0.98 -13.96 1.13
N ALA A 285 1.55 -13.92 -0.08
CA ALA A 285 1.88 -15.12 -0.83
C ALA A 285 2.93 -15.97 -0.09
N LEU A 286 3.95 -15.33 0.48
CA LEU A 286 4.95 -16.01 1.30
C LEU A 286 4.34 -16.60 2.57
N ALA A 287 3.46 -15.88 3.26
CA ALA A 287 2.77 -16.40 4.44
C ALA A 287 1.93 -17.65 4.11
N ILE A 288 1.19 -17.63 2.99
CA ILE A 288 0.43 -18.80 2.52
C ILE A 288 1.36 -19.99 2.21
N GLN A 289 2.52 -19.74 1.59
CA GLN A 289 3.50 -20.80 1.33
C GLN A 289 4.04 -21.41 2.62
N LYS A 290 4.30 -20.59 3.65
CA LYS A 290 4.74 -21.09 4.97
C LYS A 290 3.69 -22.00 5.61
N ILE A 291 2.40 -21.61 5.58
CA ILE A 291 1.31 -22.49 6.04
C ILE A 291 1.35 -23.83 5.30
N LYS A 292 1.43 -23.81 3.96
CA LYS A 292 1.46 -25.04 3.16
C LYS A 292 2.67 -25.92 3.45
N LEU A 293 3.84 -25.33 3.69
CA LEU A 293 5.05 -26.06 4.05
C LEU A 293 4.94 -26.71 5.42
N GLU A 294 4.43 -25.98 6.42
CA GLU A 294 4.23 -26.52 7.77
C GLU A 294 3.20 -27.66 7.78
N LEU A 295 2.13 -27.56 7.00
CA LEU A 295 1.13 -28.61 6.84
C LEU A 295 1.64 -29.85 6.09
N ALA A 296 2.65 -29.70 5.23
CA ALA A 296 3.22 -30.81 4.46
C ALA A 296 4.36 -31.52 5.18
N ALA A 297 4.87 -30.93 6.27
CA ALA A 297 5.96 -31.48 7.08
C ALA A 297 5.47 -32.28 8.30
N GLU A 298 4.16 -32.24 8.57
CA GLU A 298 3.47 -33.08 9.56
C GLU A 298 3.00 -34.39 8.93
#